data_AF-A0A2S4LZ14-F1
#
_entry.id   AF-A0A2S4LZ14-F1
#
_cell.length_a   1.000
_cell.length_b   1.000
_cell.length_c   1.000
_cell.angle_alpha   90.00
_cell.angle_beta   90.00
_cell.angle_gamma   90.00
#
_symmetry.space_group_name_H-M   'P 1'
#
loop_
_entity.id
_entity.type
_entity.pdbx_description
1 polymer ?
#
loop_
_entity_poly.entity_id
_entity_poly.type
_entity_poly.pdbx_seq_one_letter_code
_entity_poly.pdbx_strand_id
1 'polypeptide(L)'
;METQAVLAGLGVGQLGSFNATRHIRSGRLVALLTQHVSEYGMIYIHYRHRTEQPLRVRTFIDFMVERMTGNRDFFLEESELRAGPPPKRKDKAKERG
;
A
#
# COMPACT_ATOMS: atom_id res chain seq x y z
N MET A 1 -0.81 5.11 14.11
CA MET A 1 -2.14 5.53 14.58
C MET A 1 -3.15 5.57 13.44
N GLU A 2 -2.82 6.18 12.29
CA GLU A 2 -3.71 6.27 11.12
C GLU A 2 -4.26 4.90 10.64
N THR A 3 -3.39 3.92 10.37
CA THR A 3 -3.83 2.58 9.92
C THR A 3 -4.84 1.93 10.88
N GLN A 4 -4.67 2.10 12.19
CA GLN A 4 -5.60 1.52 13.17
C GLN A 4 -6.95 2.23 13.16
N ALA A 5 -6.96 3.56 12.98
CA ALA A 5 -8.21 4.32 12.85
C ALA A 5 -9.01 3.90 11.61
N VAL A 6 -8.34 3.72 10.46
CA VAL A 6 -8.96 3.23 9.23
C VAL A 6 -9.49 1.81 9.41
N LEU A 7 -8.71 0.91 10.03
CA LEU A 7 -9.15 -0.46 10.32
C LEU A 7 -10.31 -0.54 11.32
N ALA A 8 -10.43 0.43 12.22
CA ALA A 8 -11.54 0.57 13.15
C ALA A 8 -12.78 1.19 12.50
N GLY A 9 -12.72 1.56 11.21
CA GLY A 9 -13.84 2.15 10.48
C GLY A 9 -14.11 3.62 10.84
N LEU A 10 -13.14 4.31 11.46
CA LEU A 10 -13.30 5.71 11.87
C LEU A 10 -13.22 6.70 10.70
N GLY A 11 -12.80 6.24 9.51
CA GLY A 11 -12.73 7.07 8.31
C GLY A 11 -11.90 6.43 7.19
N VAL A 12 -11.68 7.22 6.14
CA VAL A 12 -10.78 6.90 5.02
C VAL A 12 -9.40 7.51 5.31
N GLY A 13 -8.32 6.80 5.00
CA GLY A 13 -6.95 7.27 5.22
C GLY A 13 -6.02 6.94 4.05
N GLN A 14 -4.93 7.70 3.93
CA GLN A 14 -3.94 7.52 2.88
C GLN A 14 -2.78 6.67 3.42
N LEU A 15 -2.90 5.37 3.25
CA LEU A 15 -1.95 4.41 3.83
C LEU A 15 -0.84 4.08 2.85
N GLY A 16 0.41 4.07 3.32
CA GLY A 16 1.52 3.50 2.56
C GLY A 16 1.31 2.00 2.29
N SER A 17 1.73 1.54 1.11
CA SER A 17 1.50 0.17 0.64
C SER A 17 1.93 -0.90 1.65
N PHE A 18 3.08 -0.73 2.31
CA PHE A 18 3.58 -1.66 3.33
C PHE A 18 2.64 -1.86 4.53
N ASN A 19 1.80 -0.88 4.86
CA ASN A 19 0.78 -1.01 5.89
C ASN A 19 -0.56 -1.51 5.34
N ALA A 20 -0.89 -1.19 4.09
CA ALA A 20 -2.20 -1.49 3.48
C ALA A 20 -2.27 -2.90 2.87
N THR A 21 -1.16 -3.40 2.31
CA THR A 21 -1.14 -4.59 1.44
C THR A 21 -1.82 -5.80 2.05
N ARG A 22 -1.40 -6.19 3.27
CA ARG A 22 -2.00 -7.33 3.99
C ARG A 22 -3.49 -7.19 4.22
N HIS A 23 -3.98 -5.96 4.38
CA HIS A 23 -5.37 -5.70 4.72
C HIS A 23 -6.26 -5.59 3.49
N ILE A 24 -5.73 -5.08 2.37
CA ILE A 24 -6.42 -5.10 1.08
C ILE A 24 -6.56 -6.54 0.60
N ARG A 25 -5.48 -7.33 0.63
CA ARG A 25 -5.52 -8.75 0.27
C ARG A 25 -6.46 -9.58 1.14
N SER A 26 -6.54 -9.28 2.44
CA SER A 26 -7.45 -9.97 3.34
C SER A 26 -8.89 -9.46 3.28
N GLY A 27 -9.21 -8.49 2.42
CA GLY A 27 -10.54 -7.86 2.32
C GLY A 27 -10.96 -7.02 3.53
N ARG A 28 -10.02 -6.69 4.43
CA ARG A 28 -10.28 -5.83 5.59
C ARG A 28 -10.28 -4.34 5.23
N LEU A 29 -9.56 -3.98 4.17
CA LEU A 29 -9.56 -2.66 3.57
C LEU A 29 -9.94 -2.80 2.09
N VAL A 30 -10.55 -1.75 1.55
CA VAL A 30 -10.86 -1.63 0.12
C VAL A 30 -10.14 -0.40 -0.41
N ALA A 31 -9.48 -0.53 -1.55
CA ALA A 31 -8.79 0.60 -2.20
C ALA A 31 -9.83 1.60 -2.75
N LEU A 32 -9.60 2.89 -2.51
CA LEU A 32 -10.46 3.98 -2.97
C LEU A 32 -9.65 4.94 -3.85
N LEU A 33 -10.35 5.66 -4.73
CA LEU A 33 -9.74 6.69 -5.60
C LEU A 33 -8.55 6.18 -6.42
N THR A 34 -8.62 4.93 -6.91
CA THR A 34 -7.48 4.21 -7.49
C THR A 34 -6.94 4.82 -8.79
N GLN A 35 -7.72 5.69 -9.43
CA GLN A 35 -7.29 6.50 -10.57
C GLN A 35 -6.30 7.65 -10.20
N HIS A 36 -6.09 7.90 -8.91
CA HIS A 36 -5.20 8.97 -8.41
C HIS A 36 -4.08 8.43 -7.50
N VAL A 37 -3.75 7.14 -7.61
CA VAL A 37 -2.68 6.55 -6.81
C VAL A 37 -1.35 7.13 -7.26
N SER A 38 -0.55 7.64 -6.31
CA SER A 38 0.84 7.99 -6.58
C SER A 38 1.63 6.72 -6.93
N GLU A 39 2.14 6.65 -8.15
CA GLU A 39 2.87 5.48 -8.67
C GLU A 39 4.22 5.24 -7.97
N TYR A 40 4.74 6.23 -7.23
CA TYR A 40 6.11 6.19 -6.71
C TYR A 40 6.18 6.31 -5.18
N GLY A 41 6.22 5.14 -4.51
CA GLY A 41 6.66 5.01 -3.12
C GLY A 41 8.05 4.40 -3.06
N MET A 42 9.10 5.21 -3.24
CA MET A 42 10.48 4.72 -3.15
C MET A 42 10.95 4.68 -1.69
N ILE A 43 11.56 3.56 -1.29
CA ILE A 43 12.24 3.42 -0.01
C ILE A 43 13.74 3.58 -0.25
N TYR A 44 14.36 4.55 0.42
CA TYR A 44 15.78 4.86 0.26
C TYR A 44 16.56 4.51 1.53
N ILE A 45 17.65 3.76 1.38
CA ILE A 45 18.61 3.53 2.45
C ILE A 45 19.70 4.59 2.36
N HIS A 46 19.71 5.52 3.32
CA HIS A 46 20.73 6.58 3.41
C HIS A 46 21.83 6.18 4.40
N TYR A 47 23.08 6.22 3.96
CA TYR A 47 24.25 5.96 4.79
C TYR A 47 25.40 6.87 4.38
N ARG A 48 26.30 7.17 5.34
CA ARG A 48 27.44 8.07 5.09
C ARG A 48 28.56 7.33 4.39
N HIS A 49 29.03 7.86 3.27
CA HIS A 49 30.24 7.39 2.60
C HIS A 49 31.46 7.82 3.43
N ARG A 50 31.86 7.00 4.41
CA ARG A 50 33.18 7.10 5.02
C ARG A 50 34.07 6.03 4.38
N THR A 51 35.34 6.35 4.27
CA THR A 51 36.43 5.65 3.55
C THR A 51 36.66 4.18 3.92
N GLU A 52 35.86 3.62 4.84
CA GLU A 52 35.79 2.21 5.12
C GLU A 52 34.30 1.90 5.30
N GLN A 53 33.60 1.45 4.26
CA GLN A 53 32.29 0.83 4.47
C GLN A 53 32.56 -0.48 5.22
N PRO A 54 32.30 -0.57 6.54
CA PRO A 54 32.57 -1.80 7.25
C PRO A 54 31.71 -2.87 6.60
N LEU A 55 32.29 -4.04 6.29
CA LEU A 55 31.61 -5.16 5.62
C LEU A 55 30.17 -5.35 6.13
N ARG A 56 29.96 -5.18 7.43
CA ARG A 56 28.66 -5.19 8.11
C ARG A 56 27.58 -4.27 7.51
N VAL A 57 27.91 -3.03 7.13
CA VAL A 57 26.94 -2.09 6.54
C VAL A 57 26.54 -2.56 5.15
N ARG A 58 27.51 -3.01 4.34
CA ARG A 58 27.24 -3.53 3.00
C ARG A 58 26.38 -4.79 3.06
N THR A 59 26.75 -5.75 3.91
CA THR A 59 25.97 -6.97 4.13
C THR A 59 24.54 -6.67 4.60
N PHE A 60 24.35 -5.64 5.43
CA PHE A 60 23.00 -5.23 5.84
C PHE A 60 22.19 -4.62 4.68
N ILE A 61 22.81 -3.77 3.87
CA ILE A 61 22.16 -3.20 2.68
C ILE A 61 21.76 -4.31 1.72
N ASP A 62 22.66 -5.23 1.42
CA ASP A 62 22.42 -6.37 0.53
C ASP A 62 21.26 -7.23 1.05
N PHE A 63 21.25 -7.55 2.35
CA PHE A 63 20.14 -8.27 3.01
C PHE A 63 18.80 -7.54 2.87
N MET A 64 18.78 -6.21 3.09
CA MET A 64 17.57 -5.42 2.97
C MET A 64 17.06 -5.38 1.53
N VAL A 65 17.94 -5.18 0.55
CA VAL A 65 17.60 -5.17 -0.87
C VAL A 65 17.05 -6.52 -1.30
N GLU A 66 17.69 -7.63 -0.91
CA GLU A 66 17.23 -8.99 -1.21
C GLU A 66 15.82 -9.23 -0.68
N ARG A 67 15.51 -8.76 0.54
CA ARG A 67 14.24 -9.02 1.21
C ARG A 67 13.09 -8.11 0.76
N MET A 68 13.41 -6.94 0.22
CA MET A 68 12.42 -5.93 -0.15
C MET A 68 12.15 -5.88 -1.65
N THR A 69 13.15 -6.14 -2.49
CA THR A 69 12.99 -6.11 -3.95
C THR A 69 11.98 -7.17 -4.40
N GLY A 70 10.94 -6.74 -5.12
CA GLY A 70 9.91 -7.64 -5.65
C GLY A 70 9.04 -8.34 -4.58
N ASN A 71 9.21 -8.00 -3.31
CA ASN A 71 8.45 -8.63 -2.25
C ASN A 71 7.03 -8.06 -2.20
N ARG A 72 6.08 -8.89 -2.63
CA ARG A 72 4.67 -8.53 -2.74
C ARG A 72 4.07 -8.11 -1.41
N ASP A 73 4.63 -8.43 -0.25
CA ASP A 73 4.08 -7.97 1.04
C ASP A 73 4.18 -6.45 1.24
N PHE A 74 5.04 -5.78 0.47
CA PHE A 74 5.28 -4.34 0.58
C PHE A 74 4.63 -3.51 -0.54
N PHE A 75 4.17 -4.16 -1.61
CA PHE A 75 3.64 -3.50 -2.81
C PHE A 75 2.32 -4.13 -3.25
N LEU A 76 1.46 -3.30 -3.85
CA LEU A 76 0.19 -3.71 -4.45
C LEU A 76 0.32 -3.66 -5.97
N GLU A 77 -0.19 -4.68 -6.63
CA GLU A 77 -0.37 -4.65 -8.08
C GLU A 77 -1.64 -3.89 -8.46
N GLU A 78 -1.70 -3.39 -9.69
CA GLU A 78 -2.87 -2.65 -10.17
C GLU A 78 -4.15 -3.50 -10.16
N SER A 79 -4.03 -4.81 -10.40
CA SER A 79 -5.13 -5.78 -10.28
C SER A 79 -5.75 -5.80 -8.87
N GLU A 80 -4.93 -5.63 -7.84
CA GLU A 80 -5.35 -5.62 -6.43
C GLU A 80 -6.01 -4.31 -6.03
N LEU A 81 -5.68 -3.22 -6.74
CA LEU A 81 -6.32 -1.92 -6.57
C LEU A 81 -7.67 -1.85 -7.30
N ARG A 82 -7.84 -2.57 -8.41
CA ARG A 82 -9.10 -2.59 -9.18
C ARG A 82 -10.24 -3.38 -8.50
N ALA A 83 -9.94 -4.23 -7.52
CA ALA A 83 -10.89 -5.14 -6.86
C ALA A 83 -11.81 -4.48 -5.81
N GLY A 84 -12.29 -3.25 -6.03
CA GLY A 84 -13.41 -2.69 -5.27
C GLY A 84 -14.75 -3.17 -5.83
N PRO A 85 -15.77 -3.46 -5.00
CA PRO A 85 -17.08 -3.82 -5.53
C PRO A 85 -17.61 -2.67 -6.41
N PRO A 86 -18.23 -2.98 -7.58
CA PRO A 86 -18.76 -1.94 -8.46
C PRO A 86 -19.79 -1.09 -7.69
N PRO A 87 -19.88 0.22 -7.96
CA PRO A 87 -20.84 1.08 -7.30
C PRO A 87 -22.24 0.53 -7.52
N LYS A 88 -22.99 0.26 -6.43
CA LYS A 88 -24.41 -0.08 -6.52
C LYS A 88 -25.13 1.12 -7.14
N ARG A 89 -25.43 1.01 -8.43
CA ARG A 89 -26.28 1.96 -9.15
C ARG A 89 -27.63 1.95 -8.43
N LYS A 90 -27.99 3.05 -7.76
CA LYS A 90 -29.36 3.23 -7.27
C LYS A 90 -30.25 3.28 -8.50
N ASP A 91 -31.01 2.21 -8.75
CA ASP A 91 -32.06 2.23 -9.75
C ASP A 91 -33.00 3.39 -9.40
N LYS A 92 -33.11 4.33 -10.35
CA LYS A 92 -33.95 5.50 -10.21
C LYS A 92 -35.40 5.04 -10.00
N ALA A 93 -35.97 5.53 -8.91
CA ALA A 93 -37.36 5.93 -8.75
C ALA A 93 -38.38 5.15 -9.60
N LYS A 94 -39.06 4.22 -8.92
CA LYS A 94 -40.44 3.85 -9.23
C LYS A 94 -41.32 5.09 -8.96
N GLU A 95 -41.38 6.00 -9.91
CA GLU A 95 -42.44 7.01 -10.06
C GLU A 95 -43.16 6.71 -11.38
N ARG A 96 -44.25 5.93 -11.31
CA ARG A 96 -45.51 6.11 -12.08
C ARG A 96 -46.59 5.29 -11.37
N GLY A 97 -47.49 6.01 -10.72
CA GLY A 97 -48.74 5.56 -10.11
C GLY A 97 -49.50 6.81 -9.72
#